data_AF-A0A4Y7PPS7-F1
#
_entry.id   AF-A0A4Y7PPS7-F1
#
_cell.length_a   1.000
_cell.length_b   1.000
_cell.length_c   1.000
_cell.angle_alpha   90.00
_cell.angle_beta   90.00
_cell.angle_gamma   90.00
#
_symmetry.space_group_name_H-M   'P 1'
#
loop_
_entity.id
_entity.type
_entity.pdbx_description
1 polymer ?
#
loop_
_entity_poly.entity_id
_entity_poly.type
_entity_poly.pdbx_seq_one_letter_code
_entity_poly.pdbx_strand_id
1 'polypeptide(L)'
;MSFDDVLGTNYVPTHIERCSIKVLIESKEQELSSLNHDMSPLLQIAMGDRVADSILGHTALLAPVRRMPPELISEVFIRTINSAIIPDRQRPGKSKRD
;
A
#
# COMPACT_ATOMS: atom_id res chain seq x y z
N MET A 1 33.01 10.26 26.44
CA MET A 1 32.06 9.18 26.77
C MET A 1 30.77 9.54 26.06
N SER A 2 30.45 8.81 25.00
CA SER A 2 29.18 8.90 24.27
C SER A 2 28.09 8.10 25.01
N PHE A 3 26.81 8.41 24.78
CA PHE A 3 25.71 7.60 25.29
C PHE A 3 25.76 6.15 24.77
N ASP A 4 26.30 5.95 23.57
CA ASP A 4 26.48 4.62 22.99
C ASP A 4 27.45 3.74 23.79
N ASP A 5 28.43 4.36 24.47
CA ASP A 5 29.47 3.65 25.23
C ASP A 5 28.93 2.97 26.51
N VAL A 6 27.74 3.40 26.97
CA VAL A 6 27.13 2.90 28.22
C VAL A 6 25.91 2.00 27.98
N LEU A 7 25.50 1.81 26.73
CA LEU A 7 24.40 0.89 26.38
C LEU A 7 24.78 -0.56 26.69
N GLY A 8 23.86 -1.32 27.30
CA GLY A 8 24.09 -2.72 27.68
C GLY A 8 24.95 -2.92 28.93
N THR A 9 25.23 -1.86 29.68
CA THR A 9 25.94 -1.92 30.97
C THR A 9 24.99 -1.71 32.15
N ASN A 10 25.46 -1.98 33.38
CA ASN A 10 24.74 -1.66 34.63
C ASN A 10 24.80 -0.16 34.99
N TYR A 11 25.17 0.70 34.05
CA TYR A 11 25.28 2.12 34.27
C TYR A 11 23.90 2.73 34.57
N VAL A 12 23.83 3.50 35.65
CA VAL A 12 22.63 4.22 36.07
C VAL A 12 22.84 5.70 35.78
N PRO A 13 22.11 6.29 34.81
CA PRO A 13 22.27 7.71 34.49
C PRO A 13 21.90 8.60 35.67
N THR A 14 22.67 9.66 35.88
CA THR A 14 22.36 10.70 36.86
C THR A 14 21.09 11.47 36.48
N HIS A 15 20.55 12.25 37.42
CA HIS A 15 19.36 13.09 37.14
C HIS A 15 19.59 14.05 35.97
N ILE A 16 20.77 14.67 35.90
CA ILE A 16 21.12 15.64 34.85
C ILE A 16 21.17 14.95 33.49
N GLU A 17 21.82 13.78 33.40
CA GLU A 17 21.88 13.01 32.14
C GLU A 17 20.49 12.58 31.67
N ARG A 18 19.62 12.16 32.59
CA ARG A 18 18.21 11.85 32.25
C ARG A 18 17.46 13.08 31.72
N CYS A 19 17.65 14.26 32.31
CA CYS A 19 17.08 15.49 31.79
C CYS A 19 17.59 15.81 30.38
N SER A 20 18.89 15.67 30.14
CA SER A 20 19.48 15.89 28.81
C SER A 20 18.94 14.92 27.76
N ILE A 21 18.78 13.63 28.11
CA ILE A 21 18.17 12.62 27.23
C ILE A 21 16.71 13.00 26.93
N LYS A 22 15.95 13.45 27.93
CA LYS A 22 14.55 13.85 27.75
C LYS A 22 14.40 14.99 26.74
N VAL A 23 15.23 16.03 26.87
CA VAL A 23 15.24 17.16 25.92
C VAL A 23 15.62 16.71 24.51
N LEU A 24 16.58 15.79 24.39
CA LEU A 24 16.97 15.23 23.09
C LEU A 24 15.81 14.44 22.45
N ILE A 25 15.11 13.62 23.23
CA ILE A 25 13.94 12.86 22.76
C ILE A 25 12.85 13.81 22.30
N GLU A 26 12.49 14.81 23.13
CA GLU A 26 11.47 15.80 22.79
C GLU A 26 11.82 16.56 21.50
N SER A 27 13.09 16.92 21.30
CA SER A 27 13.56 17.53 20.06
C SER A 27 13.39 16.61 18.84
N LYS A 28 13.64 15.30 19.00
CA LYS A 28 13.54 14.33 17.90
C LYS A 28 12.08 13.99 17.57
N GLU A 29 11.22 13.91 18.57
CA GLU A 29 9.78 13.76 18.38
C GLU A 29 9.20 14.98 17.63
N GLN A 30 9.65 16.19 17.97
CA GLN A 30 9.25 17.40 17.27
C GLN A 30 9.70 17.41 15.80
N GLU A 31 10.94 16.99 15.53
CA GLU A 31 11.49 16.86 14.16
C GLU A 31 10.66 15.86 13.35
N LEU A 32 10.37 14.69 13.93
CA LEU A 32 9.55 13.65 13.29
C LEU A 32 8.12 14.13 13.01
N SER A 33 7.50 14.78 14.00
CA SER A 33 6.15 15.35 13.85
C SER A 33 6.10 16.38 12.74
N SER A 34 7.13 17.22 12.61
CA SER A 34 7.20 18.26 11.57
C SER A 34 7.35 17.62 10.20
N LEU A 35 8.25 16.64 10.05
CA LEU A 35 8.42 15.90 8.81
C LEU A 35 7.13 15.18 8.39
N ASN A 36 6.42 14.55 9.33
CA ASN A 36 5.18 13.86 9.03
C ASN A 36 4.06 14.85 8.62
N HIS A 37 4.02 16.03 9.24
CA HIS A 37 3.11 17.10 8.85
C HIS A 37 3.36 17.56 7.42
N ASP A 38 4.62 17.72 7.02
CA ASP A 38 5.01 18.16 5.68
C ASP A 38 4.79 17.07 4.61
N MET A 39 5.04 15.81 4.97
CA MET A 39 4.88 14.67 4.06
C MET A 39 3.44 14.23 3.87
N SER A 40 2.57 14.38 4.87
CA SER A 40 1.16 14.00 4.80
C SER A 40 0.42 14.58 3.57
N PRO A 41 0.46 15.90 3.29
CA PRO A 41 -0.21 16.46 2.12
C PRO A 41 0.43 15.99 0.81
N LEU A 42 1.75 15.82 0.76
CA LEU A 42 2.44 15.33 -0.45
C LEU A 42 2.02 13.89 -0.77
N LEU A 43 1.92 13.03 0.23
CA LEU A 43 1.45 11.65 0.07
C LEU A 43 -0.04 11.59 -0.31
N GLN A 44 -0.85 12.46 0.29
CA GLN A 44 -2.27 12.57 -0.05
C GLN A 44 -2.48 12.95 -1.52
N ILE A 45 -1.69 13.90 -2.04
CA ILE A 45 -1.76 14.29 -3.46
C ILE A 45 -1.18 13.19 -4.36
N ALA A 46 -0.02 12.63 -4.01
CA ALA A 46 0.68 11.68 -4.88
C ALA A 46 -0.01 10.32 -4.99
N MET A 47 -0.69 9.88 -3.93
CA MET A 47 -1.27 8.54 -3.86
C MET A 47 -2.76 8.53 -3.57
N GLY A 48 -3.30 9.54 -2.88
CA GLY A 48 -4.69 9.56 -2.44
C GLY A 48 -5.66 9.49 -3.61
N ASP A 49 -5.49 10.35 -4.62
CA ASP A 49 -6.39 10.40 -5.77
C ASP A 49 -6.32 9.11 -6.60
N ARG A 50 -5.11 8.59 -6.85
CA ARG A 50 -4.93 7.34 -7.61
C ARG A 50 -5.55 6.14 -6.91
N VAL A 51 -5.40 6.05 -5.58
CA VAL A 51 -5.98 4.95 -4.79
C VAL A 51 -7.50 5.09 -4.72
N ALA A 52 -8.01 6.30 -4.52
CA ALA A 52 -9.45 6.57 -4.52
C ALA A 52 -10.08 6.21 -5.88
N ASP A 53 -9.46 6.60 -6.99
CA ASP A 53 -9.92 6.27 -8.34
C ASP A 53 -9.87 4.76 -8.62
N SER A 54 -8.83 4.08 -8.16
CA SER A 54 -8.74 2.61 -8.27
C SER A 54 -9.85 1.92 -7.49
N ILE A 55 -10.13 2.35 -6.25
CA ILE A 55 -11.24 1.83 -5.44
C ILE A 55 -12.57 2.09 -6.13
N LEU A 56 -12.79 3.31 -6.63
CA LEU A 56 -14.02 3.67 -7.34
C LEU A 56 -14.21 2.83 -8.60
N GLY A 57 -13.16 2.64 -9.40
CA GLY A 57 -13.20 1.80 -10.59
C GLY A 57 -13.57 0.36 -10.26
N HIS A 58 -12.92 -0.24 -9.26
CA HIS A 58 -13.22 -1.62 -8.86
C HIS A 58 -14.62 -1.77 -8.25
N THR A 59 -15.07 -0.82 -7.44
CA THR A 59 -16.43 -0.85 -6.86
C THR A 59 -17.51 -0.67 -7.93
N ALA A 60 -17.26 0.15 -8.95
CA ALA A 60 -18.15 0.28 -10.11
C ALA A 60 -18.32 -1.04 -10.87
N LEU A 61 -17.28 -1.87 -10.97
CA LEU A 61 -17.38 -3.20 -11.58
C LEU A 61 -18.24 -4.17 -10.75
N LEU A 62 -18.28 -3.99 -9.43
CA LEU A 62 -19.12 -4.80 -8.54
C LEU A 62 -20.59 -4.37 -8.56
N ALA A 63 -20.90 -3.12 -8.93
CA ALA A 63 -22.26 -2.62 -8.91
C ALA A 63 -23.24 -3.38 -9.84
N PRO A 64 -22.88 -3.72 -11.09
CA PRO A 64 -23.70 -4.57 -11.95
C PRO A 64 -23.86 -6.00 -11.42
N VAL A 65 -22.78 -6.57 -10.88
CA VAL A 65 -22.75 -7.95 -10.34
C VAL A 65 -23.77 -8.11 -9.21
N ARG A 66 -23.97 -7.09 -8.37
CA ARG A 66 -24.96 -7.12 -7.28
C ARG A 66 -26.42 -7.25 -7.75
N ARG A 67 -26.71 -6.95 -9.02
CA ARG A 67 -28.04 -7.06 -9.61
C ARG A 67 -28.23 -8.32 -10.44
N MET A 68 -27.20 -9.16 -10.55
CA MET A 68 -27.28 -10.42 -11.27
C MET A 68 -27.69 -11.56 -10.34
N PRO A 69 -28.57 -12.47 -10.80
CA PRO A 69 -28.82 -13.74 -10.13
C PRO A 69 -27.50 -14.50 -9.94
N PRO A 70 -27.27 -15.12 -8.77
CA PRO A 70 -26.03 -15.82 -8.46
C PRO A 70 -25.71 -16.95 -9.45
N GLU A 71 -26.73 -17.54 -10.08
CA GLU A 71 -26.58 -18.57 -11.11
C GLU A 71 -25.85 -18.01 -12.34
N LEU A 72 -26.17 -16.78 -12.77
CA LEU A 72 -25.52 -16.13 -13.91
C LEU A 72 -24.08 -15.70 -13.59
N ILE A 73 -23.82 -15.25 -12.37
CA ILE A 73 -22.47 -14.90 -11.92
C ILE A 73 -21.58 -16.15 -11.91
N SER A 74 -22.10 -17.27 -11.39
CA SER A 74 -21.38 -18.54 -11.34
C SER A 74 -21.03 -19.06 -12.74
N GLU A 75 -21.96 -18.97 -13.70
CA GLU A 75 -21.73 -19.41 -15.08
C GLU A 75 -20.67 -18.54 -15.79
N VAL A 76 -20.69 -17.22 -15.60
CA VAL A 76 -19.66 -16.31 -16.14
C VAL A 76 -18.28 -16.64 -15.54
N PHE A 77 -18.21 -16.89 -14.24
CA PHE A 77 -16.95 -17.24 -13.56
C PHE A 77 -16.38 -18.58 -14.05
N ILE A 78 -17.24 -19.60 -14.21
CA ILE A 78 -16.84 -20.91 -14.77
C ILE A 78 -16.34 -20.77 -16.21
N ARG A 79 -17.05 -20.01 -17.06
CA ARG A 79 -16.66 -19.82 -18.47
C ARG A 79 -15.36 -19.04 -18.63
N THR A 80 -15.15 -18.00 -17.82
CA THR A 80 -13.94 -17.17 -17.89
C THR A 80 -12.69 -17.94 -17.42
N ILE A 81 -12.79 -18.71 -16.33
CA ILE A 81 -11.73 -19.59 -15.87
C ILE A 81 -11.39 -20.65 -16.92
N ASN A 82 -12.42 -21.30 -17.50
CA ASN A 82 -12.21 -22.31 -18.53
C ASN A 82 -11.62 -21.72 -19.83
N SER A 83 -11.95 -20.47 -20.17
CA SER A 83 -11.39 -19.79 -21.35
C SER A 83 -9.93 -19.38 -21.18
N ALA A 84 -9.48 -19.10 -19.96
CA ALA A 84 -8.09 -18.78 -19.65
C ALA A 84 -7.18 -20.03 -19.60
N ILE A 85 -7.78 -21.21 -19.42
CA ILE A 85 -7.09 -22.52 -19.39
C ILE A 85 -6.97 -23.13 -20.80
N ILE A 86 -7.66 -22.59 -21.82
CA ILE A 86 -7.41 -23.00 -23.21
C ILE A 86 -6.15 -22.26 -23.69
N PRO A 87 -5.00 -22.94 -23.86
CA PRO A 87 -3.84 -22.30 -24.43
C PRO A 87 -4.17 -21.83 -25.85
N ASP A 88 -3.71 -20.63 -26.18
CA ASP A 88 -3.75 -19.98 -27.49
C ASP A 88 -3.01 -20.82 -28.55
N ARG A 89 -3.58 -21.96 -28.89
CA ARG A 89 -3.15 -22.85 -29.95
C ARG A 89 -4.36 -23.13 -30.81
N GLN A 90 -4.85 -22.13 -31.53
CA GLN A 90 -5.42 -22.21 -32.88
C GLN A 90 -5.96 -20.83 -33.29
N ARG A 91 -5.08 -19.85 -33.54
CA ARG A 91 -5.40 -18.79 -34.51
C ARG A 91 -4.82 -19.20 -35.86
N PRO A 92 -5.65 -19.55 -36.87
CA PRO A 92 -5.15 -19.77 -38.22
C PRO A 92 -4.61 -18.44 -38.76
N GLY A 93 -3.34 -18.46 -39.19
CA GLY A 93 -2.66 -17.33 -39.77
C GLY A 93 -3.43 -16.77 -40.96
N LYS A 94 -3.63 -15.45 -40.99
CA LYS A 94 -4.15 -14.76 -42.17
C LYS A 94 -3.13 -14.92 -43.30
N SER A 95 -3.46 -15.74 -44.28
CA SER A 95 -2.74 -15.84 -45.55
C SER A 95 -2.65 -14.45 -46.18
N LYS A 96 -1.42 -13.98 -46.41
CA LYS A 96 -1.15 -12.93 -47.39
C LYS A 96 -1.68 -13.42 -48.75
N ARG A 97 -2.40 -12.57 -49.46
CA ARG A 97 -2.59 -12.69 -50.90
C ARG A 97 -1.81 -11.54 -51.54
N ASP A 98 -0.94 -11.93 -52.44
CA ASP A 98 -0.22 -11.10 -53.40
C ASP A 98 -1.20 -10.41 -54.38
#